data_AF-A0A660SUV4-F1
#
_entry.id   AF-A0A660SUV4-F1
#
_cell.length_a   1.000
_cell.length_b   1.000
_cell.length_c   1.000
_cell.angle_alpha   90.00
_cell.angle_beta   90.00
_cell.angle_gamma   90.00
#
_symmetry.space_group_name_H-M   'P 1'
#
loop_
_entity.id
_entity.type
_entity.pdbx_description
1 polymer ?
#
loop_
_entity_poly.entity_id
_entity_poly.type
_entity_poly.pdbx_seq_one_letter_code
_entity_poly.pdbx_strand_id
1 'polypeptide(L)'
;MDEYLDEKDNLISVGHPLSFRGFIGIELKPIIDGAFGFRKAQLHFPVPSAAEDYDENLKNLGAATVCYAGVGINGHLAFNEAPSPKNSPSRIISLTPETITTNSHTALGGAYERIPKRAVTVGMKSILASERLSIWMNRPWQKTVVRKLLFGPIGSDFPASYAREHTSASLTVTAEVAEVPLFGLR
;
A
#
# COMPACT_ATOMS: atom_id res chain seq x y z
N MET A 1 1.84 -5.44 2.29
CA MET A 1 1.05 -5.47 1.05
C MET A 1 1.94 -5.52 -0.18
N ASP A 2 3.17 -5.03 -0.11
CA ASP A 2 4.02 -4.89 -1.30
C ASP A 2 5.46 -5.29 -0.99
N GLU A 3 6.29 -5.42 -2.02
CA GLU A 3 7.74 -5.39 -1.92
C GLU A 3 8.35 -4.86 -3.22
N TYR A 4 9.41 -4.06 -3.11
CA TYR A 4 10.13 -3.57 -4.29
C TYR A 4 10.92 -4.68 -4.98
N LEU A 5 11.10 -4.54 -6.29
CA LEU A 5 11.84 -5.46 -7.13
C LEU A 5 13.02 -4.75 -7.82
N ASP A 6 14.04 -5.52 -8.19
CA ASP A 6 15.09 -5.06 -9.08
C ASP A 6 14.62 -5.01 -10.56
N GLU A 7 15.50 -4.57 -11.45
CA GLU A 7 15.22 -4.47 -12.90
C GLU A 7 14.95 -5.83 -13.58
N LYS A 8 15.20 -6.94 -12.88
CA LYS A 8 14.98 -8.32 -13.35
C LYS A 8 13.82 -9.01 -12.61
N ASP A 9 12.97 -8.24 -11.93
CA ASP A 9 11.84 -8.75 -11.14
C ASP A 9 12.21 -9.63 -9.95
N ASN A 10 13.46 -9.58 -9.48
CA ASN A 10 13.83 -10.22 -8.24
C ASN A 10 13.51 -9.31 -7.07
N LEU A 11 13.14 -9.90 -5.94
CA LEU A 11 12.98 -9.16 -4.69
C LEU A 11 14.29 -8.48 -4.32
N ILE A 12 14.24 -7.19 -3.93
CA ILE A 12 15.40 -6.52 -3.37
C ILE A 12 15.88 -7.24 -2.10
N SER A 13 17.16 -7.06 -1.74
CA SER A 13 17.70 -7.66 -0.51
C SER A 13 16.91 -7.21 0.72
N VAL A 14 16.71 -8.11 1.69
CA VAL A 14 16.07 -7.77 2.97
C VAL A 14 16.84 -6.69 3.74
N GLY A 15 18.17 -6.59 3.53
CA GLY A 15 19.00 -5.51 4.09
C GLY A 15 18.95 -4.20 3.30
N HIS A 16 18.23 -4.16 2.18
CA HIS A 16 18.07 -2.93 1.41
C HIS A 16 17.21 -1.93 2.21
N PRO A 17 17.58 -0.63 2.28
CA PRO A 17 16.85 0.37 3.07
C PRO A 17 15.36 0.53 2.74
N LEU A 18 14.96 0.14 1.52
CA LEU A 18 13.57 0.18 1.06
C LEU A 18 12.85 -1.16 1.15
N SER A 19 13.48 -2.23 1.65
CA SER A 19 12.79 -3.52 1.75
C SER A 19 11.69 -3.45 2.79
N PHE A 20 10.45 -3.66 2.36
CA PHE A 20 9.32 -3.75 3.27
C PHE A 20 9.38 -5.00 4.14
N ARG A 21 9.93 -6.11 3.63
CA ARG A 21 10.22 -7.30 4.45
C ARG A 21 11.25 -6.99 5.53
N GLY A 22 12.31 -6.26 5.18
CA GLY A 22 13.32 -5.79 6.14
C GLY A 22 12.73 -4.91 7.22
N PHE A 23 11.98 -3.89 6.81
CA PHE A 23 11.28 -2.96 7.70
C PHE A 23 10.34 -3.70 8.68
N ILE A 24 9.45 -4.56 8.16
CA ILE A 24 8.53 -5.35 8.99
C ILE A 24 9.27 -6.27 9.96
N GLY A 25 10.36 -6.89 9.51
CA GLY A 25 11.19 -7.76 10.37
C GLY A 25 11.83 -7.01 11.55
N ILE A 26 12.13 -5.72 11.40
CA ILE A 26 12.67 -4.86 12.46
C ILE A 26 11.54 -4.37 13.37
N GLU A 27 10.51 -3.74 12.81
CA GLU A 27 9.43 -3.08 13.56
C GLU A 27 8.58 -4.08 14.35
N LEU A 28 8.30 -5.25 13.78
CA LEU A 28 7.52 -6.27 14.47
C LEU A 28 8.38 -7.18 15.35
N LYS A 29 9.72 -7.01 15.39
CA LYS A 29 10.60 -7.88 16.19
C LYS A 29 10.15 -7.99 17.66
N PRO A 30 9.79 -6.90 18.38
CA PRO A 30 9.33 -7.01 19.76
C PRO A 30 8.02 -7.80 19.93
N ILE A 31 7.16 -7.79 18.91
CA ILE A 31 5.88 -8.51 18.89
C ILE A 31 6.12 -9.99 18.54
N ILE A 32 6.98 -10.26 17.56
CA ILE A 32 7.37 -11.60 17.13
C ILE A 32 8.09 -12.34 18.26
N ASP A 33 8.96 -11.65 18.99
CA ASP A 33 9.76 -12.22 20.08
C ASP A 33 9.07 -12.10 21.45
N GLY A 34 7.87 -11.49 21.51
CA GLY A 34 7.16 -11.15 22.74
C GLY A 34 5.84 -11.91 22.96
N ALA A 35 4.97 -11.32 23.79
CA ALA A 35 3.63 -11.83 24.06
C ALA A 35 2.74 -11.72 22.81
N PHE A 36 1.70 -12.56 22.71
CA PHE A 36 0.76 -12.78 21.58
C PHE A 36 1.08 -13.93 20.61
N GLY A 37 2.22 -14.62 20.78
CA GLY A 37 2.46 -15.90 20.08
C GLY A 37 2.61 -15.79 18.55
N PHE A 38 2.94 -14.59 18.06
CA PHE A 38 3.12 -14.32 16.64
C PHE A 38 4.48 -14.86 16.16
N ARG A 39 4.47 -15.87 15.30
CA ARG A 39 5.70 -16.54 14.81
C ARG A 39 6.09 -16.02 13.43
N LYS A 40 7.39 -16.04 13.13
CA LYS A 40 7.91 -15.73 11.78
C LYS A 40 7.22 -16.50 10.66
N ALA A 41 6.82 -17.76 10.92
CA ALA A 41 6.09 -18.58 9.95
C ALA A 41 4.70 -18.05 9.57
N GLN A 42 4.15 -17.10 10.33
CA GLN A 42 2.86 -16.43 10.06
C GLN A 42 3.05 -15.12 9.28
N LEU A 43 4.28 -14.74 8.94
CA LEU A 43 4.57 -13.62 8.06
C LEU A 43 4.54 -14.09 6.61
N HIS A 44 3.51 -13.66 5.89
CA HIS A 44 3.34 -13.95 4.48
C HIS A 44 3.50 -12.65 3.68
N PHE A 45 4.36 -12.69 2.67
CA PHE A 45 4.58 -11.59 1.74
C PHE A 45 4.26 -12.05 0.32
N PRO A 46 3.73 -11.18 -0.55
CA PRO A 46 3.64 -11.49 -1.97
C PRO A 46 5.06 -11.62 -2.54
N VAL A 47 5.25 -12.57 -3.45
CA VAL A 47 6.52 -12.80 -4.14
C VAL A 47 6.28 -12.78 -5.66
N PRO A 48 7.22 -12.25 -6.46
CA PRO A 48 7.01 -12.04 -7.89
C PRO A 48 6.67 -13.33 -8.65
N SER A 49 7.30 -14.45 -8.28
CA SER A 49 7.10 -15.75 -8.93
C SER A 49 5.75 -16.43 -8.62
N ALA A 50 5.03 -15.95 -7.62
CA ALA A 50 3.83 -16.60 -7.07
C ALA A 50 2.86 -15.55 -6.49
N ALA A 51 2.70 -14.42 -7.18
CA ALA A 51 1.88 -13.32 -6.68
C ALA A 51 0.40 -13.73 -6.59
N GLU A 52 -0.12 -14.46 -7.58
CA GLU A 52 -1.50 -14.95 -7.56
C GLU A 52 -1.72 -16.02 -6.47
N ASP A 53 -0.72 -16.86 -6.20
CA ASP A 53 -0.79 -17.84 -5.11
C ASP A 53 -0.97 -17.16 -3.75
N TYR A 54 -0.45 -15.93 -3.59
CA TYR A 54 -0.69 -15.14 -2.37
C TYR A 54 -2.19 -14.87 -2.16
N ASP A 55 -2.93 -14.55 -3.23
CA ASP A 55 -4.36 -14.27 -3.16
C ASP A 55 -5.15 -15.53 -2.78
N GLU A 56 -4.85 -16.67 -3.40
CA GLU A 56 -5.53 -17.92 -3.07
C GLU A 56 -5.17 -18.41 -1.66
N ASN A 57 -3.91 -18.25 -1.23
CA ASN A 57 -3.52 -18.57 0.15
C ASN A 57 -4.26 -17.69 1.17
N LEU A 58 -4.34 -16.37 0.93
CA LEU A 58 -5.07 -15.46 1.81
C LEU A 58 -6.56 -15.81 1.87
N LYS A 59 -7.15 -16.16 0.73
CA LYS A 59 -8.55 -16.61 0.64
C LYS A 59 -8.77 -17.93 1.38
N ASN A 60 -7.86 -18.90 1.27
CA ASN A 60 -7.93 -20.18 1.98
C ASN A 60 -7.80 -20.02 3.51
N LEU A 61 -7.17 -18.94 3.96
CA LEU A 61 -7.11 -18.55 5.37
C LEU A 61 -8.36 -17.77 5.85
N GLY A 62 -9.33 -17.52 4.97
CA GLY A 62 -10.59 -16.81 5.31
C GLY A 62 -10.62 -15.33 4.96
N ALA A 63 -9.73 -14.87 4.06
CA ALA A 63 -9.47 -13.45 3.80
C ALA A 63 -8.90 -12.71 5.02
N ALA A 64 -8.50 -11.46 4.84
CA ALA A 64 -7.96 -10.67 5.94
C ALA A 64 -9.10 -10.15 6.83
N THR A 65 -9.10 -10.48 8.12
CA THR A 65 -10.04 -9.89 9.09
C THR A 65 -9.89 -8.37 9.18
N VAL A 66 -8.67 -7.85 9.03
CA VAL A 66 -8.40 -6.41 8.92
C VAL A 66 -7.33 -6.16 7.87
N CYS A 67 -7.60 -5.26 6.92
CA CYS A 67 -6.62 -4.69 6.00
C CYS A 67 -6.31 -3.26 6.44
N TYR A 68 -5.05 -3.00 6.83
CA TYR A 68 -4.57 -1.65 7.08
C TYR A 68 -3.94 -1.08 5.81
N ALA A 69 -4.39 0.10 5.39
CA ALA A 69 -3.90 0.74 4.18
C ALA A 69 -3.62 2.24 4.37
N GLY A 70 -2.63 2.73 3.63
CA GLY A 70 -2.50 4.15 3.31
C GLY A 70 -3.03 4.42 1.90
N VAL A 71 -3.02 5.70 1.49
CA VAL A 71 -3.42 6.11 0.14
C VAL A 71 -2.31 6.91 -0.50
N GLY A 72 -1.91 6.49 -1.70
CA GLY A 72 -0.94 7.16 -2.55
C GLY A 72 -1.46 8.46 -3.15
N ILE A 73 -0.54 9.26 -3.70
CA ILE A 73 -0.87 10.56 -4.31
C ILE A 73 -1.84 10.44 -5.49
N ASN A 74 -1.76 9.36 -6.27
CA ASN A 74 -2.67 9.05 -7.38
C ASN A 74 -3.89 8.21 -6.94
N GLY A 75 -4.05 7.96 -5.63
CA GLY A 75 -5.14 7.18 -5.09
C GLY A 75 -4.90 5.67 -5.05
N HIS A 76 -3.67 5.20 -5.29
CA HIS A 76 -3.39 3.77 -5.11
C HIS A 76 -3.60 3.31 -3.65
N LEU A 77 -4.07 2.08 -3.49
CA LEU A 77 -3.94 1.28 -2.26
C LEU A 77 -2.89 0.20 -2.51
N ALA A 78 -1.98 -0.02 -1.55
CA ALA A 78 -0.76 -0.78 -1.83
C ALA A 78 -0.01 -0.13 -3.03
N PHE A 79 0.54 -0.87 -3.97
CA PHE A 79 0.99 -0.32 -5.26
C PHE A 79 -0.01 -0.56 -6.42
N ASN A 80 -1.32 -0.59 -6.16
CA ASN A 80 -2.32 -0.62 -7.23
C ASN A 80 -2.44 0.75 -7.91
N GLU A 81 -1.46 1.09 -8.74
CA GLU A 81 -1.34 2.36 -9.45
C GLU A 81 -2.55 2.69 -10.33
N ALA A 82 -2.91 3.98 -10.41
CA ALA A 82 -3.97 4.44 -11.29
C ALA A 82 -3.53 4.38 -12.78
N PRO A 83 -4.37 3.89 -13.71
CA PRO A 83 -5.67 3.27 -13.47
C PRO A 83 -5.54 1.82 -12.95
N SER A 84 -6.30 1.47 -11.90
CA SER A 84 -6.33 0.08 -11.39
C SER A 84 -7.75 -0.49 -11.35
N PRO A 85 -8.02 -1.65 -12.01
CA PRO A 85 -9.30 -2.32 -11.90
C PRO A 85 -9.58 -2.81 -10.47
N LYS A 86 -10.84 -2.70 -10.05
CA LYS A 86 -11.33 -3.17 -8.74
C LYS A 86 -11.03 -4.65 -8.47
N ASN A 87 -11.04 -5.49 -9.51
CA ASN A 87 -10.83 -6.93 -9.43
C ASN A 87 -9.39 -7.36 -9.74
N SER A 88 -8.44 -6.42 -9.80
CA SER A 88 -7.05 -6.74 -10.13
C SER A 88 -6.43 -7.70 -9.09
N PRO A 89 -5.73 -8.76 -9.54
CA PRO A 89 -5.06 -9.69 -8.66
C PRO A 89 -3.72 -9.13 -8.18
N SER A 90 -3.12 -9.82 -7.21
CA SER A 90 -1.73 -9.64 -6.83
C SER A 90 -0.83 -9.88 -8.03
N ARG A 91 0.11 -8.96 -8.27
CA ARG A 91 0.90 -8.95 -9.51
C ARG A 91 2.18 -8.13 -9.35
N ILE A 92 3.06 -8.29 -10.33
CA ILE A 92 4.17 -7.36 -10.55
C ILE A 92 3.64 -6.12 -11.27
N ILE A 93 4.11 -4.94 -10.87
CA ILE A 93 3.71 -3.66 -11.46
C ILE A 93 4.91 -2.73 -11.63
N SER A 94 4.83 -1.87 -12.65
CA SER A 94 5.71 -0.72 -12.81
C SER A 94 5.13 0.48 -12.06
N LEU A 95 5.94 1.11 -11.21
CA LEU A 95 5.52 2.27 -10.44
C LEU A 95 5.42 3.51 -11.31
N THR A 96 4.44 4.35 -10.99
CA THR A 96 4.22 5.63 -11.66
C THR A 96 5.27 6.66 -11.24
N PRO A 97 5.59 7.64 -12.10
CA PRO A 97 6.49 8.74 -11.73
C PRO A 97 6.04 9.48 -10.46
N GLU A 98 4.73 9.62 -10.23
CA GLU A 98 4.17 10.27 -9.04
C GLU A 98 4.48 9.49 -7.76
N THR A 99 4.36 8.16 -7.80
CA THR A 99 4.73 7.27 -6.70
C THR A 99 6.23 7.30 -6.43
N ILE A 100 7.04 7.19 -7.49
CA ILE A 100 8.51 7.26 -7.38
C ILE A 100 8.92 8.60 -6.78
N THR A 101 8.33 9.71 -7.24
CA THR A 101 8.59 11.05 -6.71
C THR A 101 8.25 11.12 -5.23
N THR A 102 7.03 10.71 -4.85
CA THR A 102 6.55 10.79 -3.46
C THR A 102 7.38 9.91 -2.53
N ASN A 103 7.72 8.69 -2.95
CA ASN A 103 8.53 7.77 -2.16
C ASN A 103 9.97 8.26 -2.05
N SER A 104 10.54 8.86 -3.10
CA SER A 104 11.87 9.46 -3.03
C SER A 104 11.94 10.58 -1.99
N HIS A 105 10.93 11.46 -1.98
CA HIS A 105 10.85 12.57 -1.03
C HIS A 105 10.66 12.08 0.41
N THR A 106 9.77 11.11 0.62
CA THR A 106 9.38 10.66 1.96
C THR A 106 10.32 9.63 2.59
N ALA A 107 11.02 8.83 1.79
CA ALA A 107 11.87 7.74 2.29
C ALA A 107 13.38 7.97 2.08
N LEU A 108 13.78 8.72 1.05
CA LEU A 108 15.20 8.87 0.65
C LEU A 108 15.66 10.33 0.50
N GLY A 109 14.94 11.29 1.08
CA GLY A 109 15.33 12.71 1.02
C GLY A 109 15.45 13.27 -0.41
N GLY A 110 14.66 12.75 -1.35
CA GLY A 110 14.63 13.19 -2.75
C GLY A 110 15.54 12.42 -3.70
N ALA A 111 16.16 11.32 -3.28
CA ALA A 111 16.98 10.48 -4.16
C ALA A 111 16.11 9.67 -5.15
N TYR A 112 15.54 10.36 -6.15
CA TYR A 112 14.60 9.82 -7.14
C TYR A 112 15.13 8.57 -7.85
N GLU A 113 16.37 8.65 -8.36
CA GLU A 113 17.02 7.55 -9.11
C GLU A 113 17.34 6.31 -8.25
N ARG A 114 17.14 6.39 -6.92
CA ARG A 114 17.36 5.27 -5.99
C ARG A 114 16.08 4.50 -5.66
N ILE A 115 14.91 4.98 -6.10
CA ILE A 115 13.66 4.25 -5.91
C ILE A 115 13.54 3.18 -6.99
N PRO A 116 13.37 1.89 -6.63
CA PRO A 116 13.13 0.84 -7.61
C PRO A 116 11.84 1.11 -8.38
N LYS A 117 11.87 0.85 -9.68
CA LYS A 117 10.75 1.16 -10.60
C LYS A 117 9.70 0.06 -10.68
N ARG A 118 9.99 -1.10 -10.08
CA ARG A 118 9.16 -2.30 -10.13
C ARG A 118 8.85 -2.76 -8.72
N ALA A 119 7.66 -3.32 -8.53
CA ALA A 119 7.23 -3.87 -7.27
C ALA A 119 6.29 -5.06 -7.49
N VAL A 120 6.22 -5.97 -6.52
CA VAL A 120 5.10 -6.90 -6.39
C VAL A 120 4.10 -6.29 -5.41
N THR A 121 2.82 -6.38 -5.73
CA THR A 121 1.73 -5.76 -4.96
C THR A 121 0.60 -6.75 -4.71
N VAL A 122 -0.03 -6.64 -3.54
CA VAL A 122 -1.33 -7.29 -3.28
C VAL A 122 -2.41 -6.60 -4.09
N GLY A 123 -3.24 -7.40 -4.79
CA GLY A 123 -4.28 -6.88 -5.67
C GLY A 123 -5.44 -6.17 -4.98
N MET A 124 -6.11 -5.28 -5.70
CA MET A 124 -7.35 -4.63 -5.22
C MET A 124 -8.41 -5.64 -4.80
N LYS A 125 -8.50 -6.79 -5.49
CA LYS A 125 -9.45 -7.87 -5.19
C LYS A 125 -9.30 -8.34 -3.74
N SER A 126 -8.06 -8.62 -3.31
CA SER A 126 -7.76 -9.13 -1.97
C SER A 126 -7.90 -8.06 -0.89
N ILE A 127 -7.52 -6.82 -1.20
CA ILE A 127 -7.70 -5.67 -0.28
C ILE A 127 -9.19 -5.43 0.01
N LEU A 128 -10.02 -5.38 -1.05
CA LEU A 128 -11.46 -5.12 -0.94
C LEU A 128 -12.26 -6.33 -0.44
N ALA A 129 -11.68 -7.53 -0.43
CA ALA A 129 -12.29 -8.73 0.15
C ALA A 129 -12.05 -8.87 1.66
N SER A 130 -11.28 -7.96 2.28
CA SER A 130 -11.08 -7.97 3.73
C SER A 130 -12.39 -7.76 4.49
N GLU A 131 -12.51 -8.28 5.70
CA GLU A 131 -13.72 -8.03 6.52
C GLU A 131 -13.80 -6.57 6.95
N ARG A 132 -12.64 -5.95 7.24
CA ARG A 132 -12.53 -4.54 7.60
C ARG A 132 -11.38 -3.88 6.86
N LEU A 133 -11.67 -2.78 6.16
CA LEU A 133 -10.66 -1.95 5.52
C LEU A 133 -10.42 -0.69 6.36
N SER A 134 -9.24 -0.55 6.95
CA SER A 134 -8.89 0.59 7.80
C SER A 134 -7.83 1.46 7.12
N ILE A 135 -8.25 2.64 6.67
CA ILE A 135 -7.41 3.57 5.90
C ILE A 135 -6.86 4.66 6.82
N TRP A 136 -5.55 4.91 6.73
CA TRP A 136 -4.84 5.89 7.55
C TRP A 136 -4.06 6.88 6.69
N MET A 137 -4.26 8.17 6.92
CA MET A 137 -3.51 9.24 6.25
C MET A 137 -3.04 10.28 7.25
N ASN A 138 -1.73 10.51 7.31
CA ASN A 138 -1.08 11.36 8.31
C ASN A 138 -0.02 12.29 7.71
N ARG A 139 0.04 12.44 6.38
CA ARG A 139 1.02 13.28 5.69
C ARG A 139 0.40 14.57 5.18
N PRO A 140 1.03 15.74 5.36
CA PRO A 140 0.46 17.03 4.93
C PRO A 140 0.05 17.08 3.46
N TRP A 141 0.77 16.37 2.58
CA TRP A 141 0.47 16.31 1.14
C TRP A 141 -0.81 15.52 0.81
N GLN A 142 -1.39 14.79 1.77
CA GLN A 142 -2.61 14.00 1.60
C GLN A 142 -3.91 14.82 1.72
N LYS A 143 -3.86 16.13 1.98
CA LYS A 143 -5.05 17.00 2.09
C LYS A 143 -5.97 16.92 0.86
N THR A 144 -5.41 16.84 -0.35
CA THR A 144 -6.23 16.66 -1.57
C THR A 144 -6.61 15.20 -1.79
N VAL A 145 -5.73 14.27 -1.43
CA VAL A 145 -5.95 12.81 -1.57
C VAL A 145 -7.20 12.37 -0.80
N VAL A 146 -7.34 12.82 0.46
CA VAL A 146 -8.52 12.49 1.28
C VAL A 146 -9.82 13.01 0.67
N ARG A 147 -9.78 14.20 0.06
CA ARG A 147 -10.96 14.80 -0.59
C ARG A 147 -11.33 14.05 -1.86
N LYS A 148 -10.34 13.66 -2.68
CA LYS A 148 -10.57 12.83 -3.88
C LYS A 148 -11.15 11.46 -3.50
N LEU A 149 -10.64 10.84 -2.43
CA LEU A 149 -11.18 9.58 -1.91
C LEU A 149 -12.65 9.70 -1.51
N LEU A 150 -12.99 10.74 -0.72
CA LEU A 150 -14.32 10.90 -0.15
C LEU A 150 -15.36 11.41 -1.15
N PHE A 151 -14.98 12.33 -2.04
CA PHE A 151 -15.93 13.12 -2.84
C PHE A 151 -15.72 13.00 -4.36
N GLY A 152 -14.61 12.40 -4.81
CA GLY A 152 -14.37 12.17 -6.25
C GLY A 152 -15.30 11.09 -6.84
N PRO A 153 -15.23 10.82 -8.15
CA PRO A 153 -15.90 9.67 -8.75
C PRO A 153 -15.30 8.35 -8.23
N ILE A 154 -16.11 7.29 -8.17
CA ILE A 154 -15.62 5.94 -7.92
C ILE A 154 -15.09 5.38 -9.24
N GLY A 155 -13.85 4.89 -9.26
CA GLY A 155 -13.29 4.33 -10.49
C GLY A 155 -11.79 4.05 -10.43
N SER A 156 -11.31 3.44 -11.51
CA SER A 156 -9.92 2.99 -11.64
C SER A 156 -8.93 4.14 -11.63
N ASP A 157 -9.33 5.33 -12.06
CA ASP A 157 -8.48 6.52 -12.11
C ASP A 157 -8.11 7.06 -10.72
N PHE A 158 -8.80 6.59 -9.69
CA PHE A 158 -8.44 6.84 -8.29
C PHE A 158 -8.84 5.61 -7.44
N PRO A 159 -8.05 4.52 -7.44
CA PRO A 159 -8.47 3.20 -6.94
C PRO A 159 -8.97 3.17 -5.49
N ALA A 160 -8.43 4.00 -4.60
CA ALA A 160 -8.88 4.10 -3.22
C ALA A 160 -10.35 4.54 -3.09
N SER A 161 -10.92 5.15 -4.14
CA SER A 161 -12.34 5.50 -4.19
C SER A 161 -13.27 4.28 -4.09
N TYR A 162 -12.80 3.08 -4.47
CA TYR A 162 -13.53 1.82 -4.30
C TYR A 162 -13.77 1.45 -2.84
N ALA A 163 -12.98 2.00 -1.90
CA ALA A 163 -13.20 1.79 -0.46
C ALA A 163 -14.57 2.29 0.00
N ARG A 164 -15.19 3.25 -0.71
CA ARG A 164 -16.56 3.72 -0.40
C ARG A 164 -17.65 2.69 -0.68
N GLU A 165 -17.35 1.65 -1.46
CA GLU A 165 -18.26 0.54 -1.73
C GLU A 165 -18.07 -0.61 -0.74
N HIS A 166 -17.05 -0.54 0.12
CA HIS A 166 -16.74 -1.57 1.10
C HIS A 166 -17.66 -1.41 2.31
N THR A 167 -18.34 -2.49 2.70
CA THR A 167 -19.38 -2.47 3.75
C THR A 167 -18.86 -2.12 5.14
N SER A 168 -17.57 -2.36 5.39
CA SER A 168 -16.89 -2.03 6.65
C SER A 168 -15.54 -1.34 6.42
N ALA A 169 -15.57 -0.18 5.75
CA ALA A 169 -14.40 0.69 5.63
C ALA A 169 -14.39 1.81 6.67
N SER A 170 -13.22 2.12 7.20
CA SER A 170 -12.97 3.29 8.06
C SER A 170 -11.83 4.13 7.52
N LEU A 171 -11.91 5.44 7.78
CA LEU A 171 -10.89 6.41 7.41
C LEU A 171 -10.49 7.19 8.65
N THR A 172 -9.21 7.13 8.98
CA THR A 172 -8.59 7.90 10.06
C THR A 172 -7.57 8.86 9.47
N VAL A 173 -7.69 10.14 9.83
CA VAL A 173 -6.78 11.20 9.36
C VAL A 173 -6.27 12.03 10.52
N THR A 174 -5.08 12.61 10.37
CA THR A 174 -4.63 13.67 11.29
C THR A 174 -5.42 14.95 11.06
N ALA A 175 -5.49 15.82 12.08
CA ALA A 175 -6.14 17.12 11.97
C ALA A 175 -5.58 17.94 10.81
N GLU A 176 -4.26 17.90 10.60
CA GLU A 176 -3.59 18.58 9.49
C GLU A 176 -4.08 18.09 8.12
N VAL A 177 -4.28 16.78 7.92
CA VAL A 177 -4.80 16.21 6.66
C VAL A 177 -6.26 16.64 6.41
N ALA A 178 -7.02 16.86 7.48
CA ALA A 178 -8.41 17.32 7.37
C ALA A 178 -8.53 18.79 6.93
N GLU A 179 -7.49 19.61 7.14
CA GLU A 179 -7.48 21.02 6.72
C GLU A 179 -7.66 21.17 5.20
N VAL A 180 -8.26 22.30 4.80
CA VAL A 180 -8.42 22.65 3.39
C VAL A 180 -7.06 22.89 2.75
N PRO A 181 -6.77 22.34 1.54
CA PRO A 181 -5.54 22.66 0.82
C PRO A 181 -5.44 24.16 0.60
N LEU A 182 -4.26 24.73 0.86
CA LEU A 182 -3.97 26.12 0.55
C LEU A 182 -3.68 26.22 -0.95
N PHE A 183 -4.38 27.12 -1.63
CA PHE A 183 -4.12 27.45 -3.02
C PHE A 183 -3.37 28.79 -3.08
N GLY A 184 -2.10 28.74 -3.46
CA GLY A 184 -1.24 29.92 -3.57
C GLY A 184 0.24 29.55 -3.48
N LEU A 185 1.08 30.28 -4.21
CA LEU A 185 2.53 30.22 -4.00
C LEU A 185 2.83 30.88 -2.65
N ARG A 186 3.63 30.20 -1.82
CA ARG A 186 4.22 30.80 -0.61
C ARG A 186 5.52 31.49 -0.97
#